data_AF-A0A2A2AB87-F1
#
_entry.id   AF-A0A2A2AB87-F1
#
_cell.length_a   1.000
_cell.length_b   1.000
_cell.length_c   1.000
_cell.angle_alpha   90.00
_cell.angle_beta   90.00
_cell.angle_gamma   90.00
#
_symmetry.space_group_name_H-M   'P 1'
#
loop_
_entity.id
_entity.type
_entity.pdbx_description
1 polymer ?
#
loop_
_entity_poly.entity_id
_entity_poly.type
_entity_poly.pdbx_seq_one_letter_code
_entity_poly.pdbx_strand_id
1 'polypeptide(L)' 'MQFGKYIKPEDAHGHHIVRHADGGPANSENHAVVCKPCHIKLQK' A
#
# COMPACT_ATOMS: atom_id res chain seq x y z
N MET A 1 -6.76 -9.16 -8.30
CA MET A 1 -6.32 -7.86 -7.75
C MET A 1 -6.54 -6.79 -8.82
N GLN A 2 -7.07 -5.61 -8.49
CA GLN A 2 -7.37 -4.56 -9.48
C GLN A 2 -6.28 -3.48 -9.41
N PHE A 3 -5.44 -3.40 -10.45
CA PHE A 3 -4.44 -2.35 -10.66
C PHE A 3 -4.97 -1.33 -11.69
N GLY A 4 -4.61 -0.04 -11.55
CA GLY A 4 -4.75 0.96 -12.62
C GLY A 4 -6.00 1.84 -12.63
N LYS A 5 -6.78 1.93 -11.54
CA LYS A 5 -7.87 2.92 -11.43
C LYS A 5 -7.40 4.16 -10.67
N TYR A 6 -7.92 5.32 -11.06
CA TYR A 6 -7.73 6.58 -10.34
C TYR A 6 -8.16 6.42 -8.88
N ILE A 7 -7.27 6.76 -7.96
CA ILE A 7 -7.55 6.82 -6.53
C ILE A 7 -7.67 8.30 -6.19
N LYS A 8 -8.78 8.71 -5.58
CA LYS A 8 -8.91 10.07 -5.07
C LYS A 8 -7.82 10.30 -4.00
N PRO A 9 -7.22 11.49 -3.92
CA PRO A 9 -6.18 11.76 -2.91
C PRO A 9 -6.62 11.45 -1.47
N GLU A 10 -7.89 11.68 -1.15
CA GLU A 10 -8.50 11.37 0.16
C GLU A 10 -8.55 9.87 0.50
N ASP A 11 -8.55 9.02 -0.52
CA ASP A 11 -8.64 7.55 -0.40
C ASP A 11 -7.29 6.86 -0.62
N ALA A 12 -6.26 7.63 -0.99
CA ALA A 12 -4.91 7.15 -1.25
C ALA A 12 -4.15 6.92 0.07
N HIS A 13 -3.72 5.68 0.30
CA HIS A 13 -2.99 5.30 1.51
C HIS A 13 -1.66 4.66 1.13
N GLY A 14 -0.60 5.01 1.86
CA GLY A 14 0.69 4.35 1.75
C GLY A 14 0.66 2.96 2.38
N HIS A 15 1.20 1.98 1.68
CA HIS A 15 1.30 0.59 2.11
C HIS A 15 2.74 0.09 1.92
N HIS A 16 3.30 -0.55 2.94
CA HIS A 16 4.58 -1.23 2.80
C HIS A 16 4.35 -2.58 2.11
N ILE A 17 4.96 -2.78 0.93
CA ILE A 17 4.83 -4.02 0.14
C ILE A 17 5.35 -5.20 0.97
N VAL A 18 6.54 -5.05 1.55
CA VAL A 18 7.08 -5.93 2.58
C VAL A 18 6.90 -5.24 3.91
N ARG A 19 6.24 -5.89 4.86
CA ARG A 19 5.99 -5.28 6.17
C ARG A 19 7.31 -5.08 6.89
N HIS A 20 7.35 -4.06 7.74
CA HIS A 20 8.52 -3.80 8.59
C HIS A 20 8.83 -4.98 9.53
N ALA A 21 7.79 -5.71 9.97
CA ALA A 21 7.93 -6.91 10.78
C ALA A 21 8.69 -8.05 10.06
N ASP A 22 8.61 -8.10 8.73
CA ASP A 22 9.27 -9.10 7.89
C ASP A 22 10.65 -8.60 7.39
N GLY A 23 11.15 -7.48 7.92
CA GLY A 23 12.42 -6.86 7.50
C GLY A 23 12.30 -5.88 6.33
N GLY A 24 11.08 -5.47 5.97
CA GLY A 24 10.85 -4.50 4.90
C GLY A 24 11.48 -3.13 5.18
N PRO A 25 12.33 -2.59 4.29
CA PRO A 25 12.93 -1.28 4.46
C PRO A 25 11.88 -0.18 4.32
N ALA A 26 12.05 0.92 5.06
CA ALA A 26 11.21 2.11 4.93
C ALA A 26 11.73 3.04 3.82
N ASN A 27 11.77 2.53 2.59
CA ASN A 27 12.20 3.29 1.40
C ASN A 27 11.06 3.42 0.39
N SER A 28 11.20 4.35 -0.56
CA SER A 28 10.19 4.60 -1.60
C SER A 28 9.92 3.38 -2.48
N GLU A 29 10.90 2.49 -2.62
CA GLU A 29 10.78 1.26 -3.42
C GLU A 29 9.87 0.23 -2.75
N ASN A 30 9.86 0.17 -1.42
CA ASN A 30 8.98 -0.70 -0.64
C ASN A 30 7.63 -0.03 -0.32
N HIS A 31 7.40 1.20 -0.80
CA HIS A 31 6.16 1.93 -0.62
C HIS A 31 5.26 1.77 -1.85
N ALA A 32 4.01 1.37 -1.64
CA ALA A 32 2.96 1.36 -2.65
C ALA A 32 1.77 2.24 -2.21
N VAL A 33 1.23 3.02 -3.13
CA VAL A 33 -0.01 3.76 -2.90
C VAL A 33 -1.18 2.88 -3.30
N VAL A 34 -2.07 2.60 -2.35
CA VAL A 34 -3.25 1.74 -2.56
C VAL A 34 -4.50 2.42 -2.03
N CYS A 35 -5.66 1.94 -2.49
CA CYS A 35 -6.94 2.42 -2.01
C CYS A 35 -7.18 2.00 -0.54
N LYS A 36 -7.95 2.76 0.25
CA LYS A 36 -8.28 2.40 1.65
C LYS A 36 -8.76 0.95 1.85
N PRO A 37 -9.72 0.40 1.08
CA PRO A 37 -10.12 -1.00 1.24
C PRO A 37 -9.04 -1.99 0.77
N CYS A 38 -8.15 -1.59 -0.15
CA CYS A 38 -6.98 -2.37 -0.55
C CYS A 38 -5.98 -2.44 0.61
N HIS A 39 -5.72 -1.31 1.28
CA HIS A 39 -4.80 -1.22 2.42
C HIS A 39 -5.20 -2.18 3.55
N ILE A 40 -6.49 -2.23 3.89
CA ILE A 40 -7.02 -3.14 4.93
C ILE A 40 -6.88 -4.61 4.51
N LYS A 41 -7.13 -4.93 3.23
CA LYS A 41 -7.03 -6.31 2.72
C LYS A 41 -5.59 -6.83 2.67
N LEU A 42 -4.62 -5.94 2.39
CA LEU A 42 -3.21 -6.27 2.27
C LEU A 42 -2.47 -6.28 3.62
N GLN A 43 -3.12 -5.84 4.71
CA GLN A 43 -2.55 -5.87 6.07
C GLN A 43 -2.52 -7.28 6.73
N LYS A 44 -2.71 -8.35 5.95
CA LYS A 44 -2.56 -9.74 6.42
C LYS A 44 -1.24 -10.30 5.92
#